data_AF-A0A550IC94-F1
#
_entry.id   AF-A0A550IC94-F1
#
_cell.length_a   1.000
_cell.length_b   1.000
_cell.length_c   1.000
_cell.angle_alpha   90.00
_cell.angle_beta   90.00
_cell.angle_gamma   90.00
#
_symmetry.space_group_name_H-M   'P 1'
#
loop_
_entity.id
_entity.type
_entity.pdbx_description
1 polymer ?
#
loop_
_entity_poly.entity_id
_entity_poly.type
_entity_poly.pdbx_seq_one_letter_code
_entity_poly.pdbx_strand_id
1 'polypeptide(L)'
;MLDDAALRQVTAALLATPRVLDAASTALPKASGLYAWWAPPSVLATFSGPANSGDPGRRLLYLGKATRLRTRITGNHLRHSGGSTLRRTLAGLLMPTEGYRTTWTDRVILIPDDERRLTDWMHRHLTLTWAEHPDPVPLETALISGLCPPLNLDGAAHGPARDRVQEARNTYYASAGPRPPKA
;
A
#
# COMPACT_ATOMS: atom_id res chain seq x y z
N MET A 1 -23.23 -3.90 -15.06
CA MET A 1 -21.99 -4.21 -15.80
C MET A 1 -20.97 -3.16 -15.41
N LEU A 2 -19.72 -3.55 -15.19
CA LEU A 2 -18.64 -2.58 -14.97
C LEU A 2 -18.51 -1.73 -16.24
N ASP A 3 -18.33 -0.42 -16.11
CA ASP A 3 -18.08 0.44 -17.27
C ASP A 3 -16.65 0.18 -17.79
N ASP A 4 -16.54 -0.49 -18.94
CA ASP A 4 -15.27 -0.83 -19.57
C ASP A 4 -14.47 0.42 -20.00
N ALA A 5 -15.13 1.54 -20.29
CA ALA A 5 -14.46 2.79 -20.59
C ALA A 5 -13.82 3.36 -19.31
N ALA A 6 -14.57 3.40 -18.20
CA ALA A 6 -14.06 3.84 -16.91
C ALA A 6 -12.91 2.96 -16.41
N LEU A 7 -13.03 1.63 -16.53
CA LEU A 7 -11.96 0.70 -16.16
C LEU A 7 -10.69 0.97 -16.96
N ARG A 8 -10.78 1.15 -18.28
CA ARG A 8 -9.62 1.46 -19.12
C ARG A 8 -8.97 2.80 -18.75
N GLN A 9 -9.78 3.83 -18.52
CA GLN A 9 -9.28 5.16 -18.13
C GLN A 9 -8.55 5.11 -16.78
N VAL A 10 -9.14 4.47 -15.78
CA VAL A 10 -8.52 4.30 -14.45
C VAL A 10 -7.25 3.45 -14.55
N THR A 11 -7.27 2.37 -15.33
CA THR A 11 -6.09 1.54 -15.56
C THR A 11 -4.96 2.37 -16.16
N ALA A 12 -5.24 3.13 -17.22
CA ALA A 12 -4.26 3.98 -17.88
C ALA A 12 -3.65 5.02 -16.92
N ALA A 13 -4.47 5.65 -16.08
CA ALA A 13 -4.00 6.61 -15.08
C ALA A 13 -3.13 5.96 -13.98
N LEU A 14 -3.51 4.76 -13.51
CA LEU A 14 -2.72 4.03 -12.50
C LEU A 14 -1.41 3.49 -13.08
N LEU A 15 -1.38 3.09 -14.35
CA LEU A 15 -0.19 2.59 -15.05
C LEU A 15 0.66 3.69 -15.71
N ALA A 16 0.28 4.96 -15.55
CA ALA A 16 1.10 6.10 -15.96
C ALA A 16 2.37 6.21 -15.10
N THR A 17 3.28 7.10 -15.50
CA THR A 17 4.56 7.34 -14.79
C THR A 17 4.30 7.70 -13.31
N PRO A 18 4.78 6.87 -12.36
CA PRO A 18 4.63 7.14 -10.93
C PRO A 18 5.39 8.38 -10.49
N ARG A 19 4.83 9.10 -9.51
CA ARG A 19 5.45 10.30 -8.93
C ARG A 19 6.12 9.96 -7.61
N VAL A 20 7.24 10.61 -7.31
CA VAL A 20 7.84 10.60 -5.97
C VAL A 20 6.87 11.21 -4.96
N LEU A 21 6.95 10.76 -3.70
CA LEU A 21 5.89 11.02 -2.73
C LEU A 21 5.73 12.49 -2.35
N ASP A 22 6.80 13.29 -2.38
CA ASP A 22 6.71 14.73 -2.11
C ASP A 22 5.86 15.43 -3.17
N ALA A 23 6.15 15.16 -4.45
CA ALA A 23 5.38 15.70 -5.58
C ALA A 23 3.96 15.11 -5.65
N ALA A 24 3.77 13.84 -5.28
CA ALA A 24 2.45 13.24 -5.22
C ALA A 24 1.60 13.89 -4.12
N SER A 25 2.16 14.10 -2.93
CA SER A 25 1.45 14.61 -1.76
C SER A 25 0.88 16.01 -1.95
N THR A 26 1.53 16.85 -2.77
CA THR A 26 1.05 18.18 -3.13
C THR A 26 -0.06 18.15 -4.19
N ALA A 27 -0.01 17.17 -5.10
CA ALA A 27 -0.92 17.06 -6.24
C ALA A 27 -2.17 16.21 -5.98
N LEU A 28 -2.24 15.47 -4.86
CA LEU A 28 -3.37 14.60 -4.57
C LEU A 28 -4.69 15.36 -4.44
N PRO A 29 -5.75 14.93 -5.14
CA PRO A 29 -7.06 15.57 -5.07
C PRO A 29 -7.78 15.23 -3.77
N LYS A 30 -8.73 16.09 -3.38
CA LYS A 30 -9.67 15.85 -2.28
C LYS A 30 -10.91 15.08 -2.75
N ALA A 31 -10.73 14.11 -3.65
CA ALA A 31 -11.79 13.36 -4.30
C ALA A 31 -11.70 11.85 -4.01
N SER A 32 -12.77 11.14 -4.36
CA SER A 32 -12.82 9.68 -4.35
C SER A 32 -11.99 9.11 -5.51
N GLY A 33 -11.43 7.92 -5.34
CA GLY A 33 -10.66 7.28 -6.38
C GLY A 33 -9.80 6.12 -5.92
N LEU A 34 -8.87 5.74 -6.78
CA LEU A 34 -7.92 4.64 -6.61
C LEU A 34 -6.49 5.16 -6.58
N TYR A 35 -5.59 4.40 -5.97
CA TYR A 35 -4.17 4.67 -5.92
C TYR A 35 -3.36 3.38 -6.03
N ALA A 36 -2.16 3.50 -6.59
CA ALA A 36 -1.22 2.40 -6.73
C ALA A 36 0.17 2.80 -6.26
N TRP A 37 0.80 1.91 -5.49
CA TRP A 37 2.14 2.05 -4.95
C TRP A 37 3.12 1.21 -5.74
N TRP A 38 4.24 1.85 -6.06
CA TRP A 38 5.23 1.34 -6.99
C TRP A 38 6.62 1.42 -6.38
N ALA A 39 7.49 0.46 -6.70
CA ALA A 39 8.90 0.51 -6.31
C ALA A 39 9.79 -0.08 -7.41
N PRO A 40 11.10 0.21 -7.42
CA PRO A 40 12.06 -0.51 -8.26
C PRO A 40 12.10 -2.01 -7.91
N PRO A 41 12.43 -2.91 -8.85
CA PRO A 41 12.54 -4.35 -8.58
C PRO A 41 13.52 -4.73 -7.46
N SER A 42 14.51 -3.88 -7.17
CA SER A 42 15.46 -4.10 -6.06
C SER A 42 14.83 -3.88 -4.68
N VAL A 43 13.73 -3.12 -4.60
CA VAL A 43 13.00 -2.88 -3.36
C VAL A 43 11.99 -4.01 -3.16
N LEU A 44 12.15 -4.74 -2.05
CA LEU A 44 11.34 -5.94 -1.75
C LEU A 44 11.40 -6.97 -2.89
N ALA A 45 12.62 -7.30 -3.34
CA ALA A 45 12.91 -8.14 -4.53
C ALA A 45 12.19 -9.49 -4.59
N THR A 46 11.72 -10.00 -3.45
CA THR A 46 10.90 -11.23 -3.37
C THR A 46 9.52 -11.08 -4.03
N PHE A 47 9.03 -9.86 -4.25
CA PHE A 47 7.73 -9.60 -4.85
C PHE A 47 7.88 -9.10 -6.28
N SER A 48 7.26 -9.82 -7.21
CA SER A 48 7.24 -9.49 -8.64
C SER A 48 5.83 -9.11 -9.08
N GLY A 49 5.43 -7.86 -8.89
CA GLY A 49 4.20 -7.33 -9.48
C GLY A 49 4.37 -6.94 -10.95
N PRO A 50 3.28 -6.60 -11.67
CA PRO A 50 3.38 -6.15 -13.05
C PRO A 50 4.24 -4.89 -13.19
N ALA A 51 4.93 -4.78 -14.33
CA ALA A 51 5.69 -3.58 -14.67
C ALA A 51 4.75 -2.40 -14.95
N ASN A 52 5.15 -1.20 -14.56
CA ASN A 52 4.42 0.02 -14.92
C ASN A 52 4.68 0.36 -16.39
N SER A 53 3.63 0.69 -17.14
CA SER A 53 3.76 1.03 -18.57
C SER A 53 4.43 2.39 -18.81
N GLY A 54 4.25 3.36 -17.92
CA GLY A 54 4.87 4.69 -17.98
C GLY A 54 6.27 4.77 -17.37
N ASP A 55 6.72 3.73 -16.65
CA ASP A 55 8.09 3.55 -16.15
C ASP A 55 8.38 2.05 -15.93
N PRO A 56 8.91 1.33 -16.93
CA PRO A 56 9.23 -0.10 -16.81
C PRO A 56 10.24 -0.44 -15.71
N GLY A 57 10.92 0.55 -15.12
CA GLY A 57 11.76 0.40 -13.93
C GLY A 57 10.98 0.26 -12.63
N ARG A 58 9.63 0.30 -12.67
CA ARG A 58 8.75 0.17 -11.50
C ARG A 58 7.91 -1.09 -11.55
N ARG A 59 7.62 -1.64 -10.38
CA ARG A 59 6.76 -2.81 -10.17
C ARG A 59 5.61 -2.42 -9.24
N LEU A 60 4.41 -2.83 -9.59
CA LEU A 60 3.23 -2.62 -8.75
C LEU A 60 3.38 -3.43 -7.46
N LEU A 61 3.21 -2.80 -6.31
CA LEU A 61 3.25 -3.48 -5.02
C LEU A 61 1.87 -3.60 -4.39
N TYR A 62 1.11 -2.51 -4.40
CA TYR A 62 -0.16 -2.41 -3.70
C TYR A 62 -1.11 -1.47 -4.45
N LEU A 63 -2.38 -1.84 -4.49
CA LEU A 63 -3.47 -1.04 -5.02
C LEU A 63 -4.54 -0.87 -3.95
N GLY A 64 -5.14 0.32 -3.88
CA GLY A 64 -6.30 0.51 -3.02
C GLY A 64 -7.19 1.66 -3.46
N LYS A 65 -8.32 1.78 -2.76
CA LYS A 65 -9.29 2.87 -2.94
C LYS A 65 -9.39 3.81 -1.76
N ALA A 66 -9.96 4.99 -2.02
CA ALA A 66 -10.28 5.99 -1.02
C ALA A 66 -11.52 6.79 -1.43
N THR A 67 -12.34 7.19 -0.46
CA THR A 67 -13.36 8.23 -0.68
C THR A 67 -12.76 9.64 -0.70
N ARG A 68 -11.55 9.80 -0.12
CA ARG A 68 -10.74 11.02 -0.15
C ARG A 68 -9.26 10.65 -0.30
N LEU A 69 -8.76 10.71 -1.53
CA LEU A 69 -7.40 10.32 -1.89
C LEU A 69 -6.34 11.03 -1.05
N ARG A 70 -6.37 12.36 -0.99
CA ARG A 70 -5.40 13.13 -0.18
C ARG A 70 -5.36 12.68 1.27
N THR A 71 -6.51 12.60 1.95
CA THR A 71 -6.58 12.16 3.35
C THR A 71 -6.07 10.73 3.53
N ARG A 72 -6.42 9.80 2.63
CA ARG A 72 -6.00 8.41 2.72
C ARG A 72 -4.49 8.26 2.60
N ILE A 73 -3.86 8.98 1.67
CA ILE A 73 -2.42 8.89 1.47
C ILE A 73 -1.68 9.66 2.56
N THR A 74 -1.90 10.98 2.67
CA THR A 74 -1.08 11.84 3.54
C THR A 74 -1.46 11.71 5.02
N GLY A 75 -2.75 11.52 5.30
CA GLY A 75 -3.28 11.41 6.66
C GLY A 75 -3.20 10.00 7.25
N ASN A 76 -3.11 8.96 6.42
CA ASN A 76 -3.01 7.58 6.88
C ASN A 76 -1.72 6.89 6.41
N HIS A 77 -1.59 6.55 5.12
CA HIS A 77 -0.46 5.76 4.63
C HIS A 77 0.92 6.39 4.89
N LEU A 78 1.00 7.72 4.95
CA LEU A 78 2.22 8.47 5.26
C LEU A 78 2.22 9.04 6.69
N ARG A 79 1.44 8.46 7.60
CA ARG A 79 1.36 8.92 8.99
C ARG A 79 1.35 7.81 10.03
N HIS A 80 0.41 6.85 9.93
CA HIS A 80 0.25 5.86 10.99
C HIS A 80 -0.29 4.51 10.50
N SER A 81 0.27 3.44 11.05
CA SER A 81 -0.03 2.03 10.77
C SER A 81 -1.45 1.61 11.18
N GLY A 82 -2.05 2.26 12.19
CA GLY A 82 -3.39 1.89 12.69
C GLY A 82 -4.50 1.96 11.64
N GLY A 83 -4.39 2.88 10.68
CA GLY A 83 -5.34 3.05 9.57
C GLY A 83 -4.87 2.48 8.23
N SER A 84 -3.68 1.85 8.18
CA SER A 84 -3.01 1.51 6.93
C SER A 84 -2.55 0.06 6.89
N THR A 85 -3.28 -0.77 6.15
CA THR A 85 -2.88 -2.16 5.87
C THR A 85 -1.52 -2.24 5.19
N LEU A 86 -1.24 -1.36 4.22
CA LEU A 86 0.06 -1.29 3.54
C LEU A 86 1.22 -1.13 4.53
N ARG A 87 1.16 -0.12 5.40
CA ARG A 87 2.17 0.11 6.45
C ARG A 87 2.39 -1.11 7.34
N ARG A 88 1.32 -1.80 7.77
CA ARG A 88 1.45 -3.01 8.60
C ARG A 88 2.17 -4.13 7.87
N THR A 89 1.84 -4.35 6.60
CA THR A 89 2.55 -5.30 5.75
C THR A 89 4.02 -4.90 5.57
N LEU A 90 4.30 -3.65 5.21
CA LEU A 90 5.67 -3.15 5.00
C LEU A 90 6.51 -3.25 6.28
N ALA A 91 5.96 -2.83 7.42
CA ALA A 91 6.61 -2.93 8.71
C ALA A 91 6.96 -4.38 9.03
N GLY A 92 6.03 -5.32 8.84
CA GLY A 92 6.27 -6.74 9.05
C GLY A 92 7.38 -7.31 8.14
N LEU A 93 7.39 -6.95 6.86
CA LEU A 93 8.39 -7.39 5.89
C LEU A 93 9.80 -6.86 6.23
N LEU A 94 9.86 -5.63 6.73
CA LEU A 94 11.11 -4.93 7.01
C LEU A 94 11.58 -5.10 8.45
N MET A 95 10.76 -5.67 9.34
CA MET A 95 11.10 -5.83 10.75
C MET A 95 12.42 -6.58 10.99
N PRO A 96 12.74 -7.68 10.25
CA PRO A 96 14.02 -8.38 10.43
C PRO A 96 15.26 -7.53 10.13
N THR A 97 15.14 -6.53 9.26
CA THR A 97 16.27 -5.69 8.83
C THR A 97 16.28 -4.31 9.48
N GLU A 98 15.09 -3.75 9.75
CA GLU A 98 14.92 -2.39 10.30
C GLU A 98 14.65 -2.39 11.81
N GLY A 99 14.30 -3.53 12.41
CA GLY A 99 14.04 -3.62 13.84
C GLY A 99 12.86 -2.75 14.31
N TYR A 100 11.80 -2.65 13.51
CA TYR A 100 10.60 -1.89 13.87
C TYR A 100 9.93 -2.47 15.12
N ARG A 101 9.43 -1.59 15.98
CA ARG A 101 8.73 -1.93 17.23
C ARG A 101 7.27 -1.50 17.18
N THR A 102 6.43 -2.28 17.84
CA THR A 102 4.98 -2.04 17.92
C THR A 102 4.52 -1.88 19.36
N THR A 103 3.31 -1.37 19.53
CA THR A 103 2.62 -1.24 20.80
C THR A 103 1.10 -1.39 20.61
N TRP A 104 0.40 -1.61 21.72
CA TRP A 104 -1.06 -1.68 21.76
C TRP A 104 -1.70 -0.32 22.03
N THR A 105 -2.69 0.04 21.21
CA THR A 105 -3.74 1.01 21.51
C THR A 105 -5.09 0.26 21.62
N ASP A 106 -6.14 0.73 20.95
CA ASP A 106 -7.27 -0.09 20.53
C ASP A 106 -6.87 -1.25 19.58
N ARG A 107 -5.72 -1.12 18.90
CA ARG A 107 -5.13 -2.06 17.93
C ARG A 107 -3.59 -2.04 18.00
N VAL A 108 -2.92 -2.95 17.29
CA VAL A 108 -1.46 -2.92 17.17
C VAL A 108 -1.01 -1.83 16.19
N ILE A 109 -0.17 -0.91 16.66
CA ILE A 109 0.46 0.15 15.85
C ILE A 109 1.99 0.11 16.01
N LEU A 110 2.73 0.71 15.10
CA LEU A 110 4.14 1.05 15.34
C LEU A 110 4.24 2.12 16.44
N ILE A 111 5.34 2.08 17.19
CA ILE A 111 5.66 3.19 18.09
C ILE A 111 5.95 4.47 17.29
N PRO A 112 5.80 5.67 17.88
CA PRO A 112 5.91 6.94 17.14
C PRO A 112 7.21 7.12 16.34
N ASP A 113 8.34 6.63 16.86
CA ASP A 113 9.65 6.74 16.19
C ASP A 113 9.71 5.86 14.95
N ASP A 114 9.19 4.63 15.04
CA ASP A 114 9.18 3.69 13.94
C ASP A 114 8.11 4.04 12.89
N GLU A 115 7.04 4.75 13.27
CA GLU A 115 6.14 5.38 12.29
C GLU A 115 6.88 6.41 11.42
N ARG A 116 7.77 7.23 12.00
CA ARG A 116 8.56 8.20 11.23
C ARG A 116 9.56 7.49 10.33
N ARG A 117 10.33 6.54 10.88
CA ARG A 117 11.30 5.75 10.12
C ARG A 117 10.67 5.01 8.94
N LEU A 118 9.49 4.39 9.12
CA LEU A 118 8.78 3.74 8.03
C LEU A 118 8.31 4.76 6.98
N THR A 119 7.89 5.96 7.40
CA THR A 119 7.52 7.03 6.45
C THR A 119 8.73 7.46 5.63
N ASP A 120 9.89 7.67 6.24
CA ASP A 120 11.13 8.00 5.53
C ASP A 120 11.55 6.89 4.56
N TRP A 121 11.40 5.63 4.97
CA TRP A 121 11.61 4.49 4.07
C TRP A 121 10.64 4.54 2.88
N MET A 122 9.35 4.82 3.11
CA MET A 122 8.38 4.95 2.03
C MET A 122 8.72 6.09 1.06
N HIS A 123 9.16 7.25 1.55
CA HIS A 123 9.60 8.36 0.69
C HIS A 123 10.83 8.01 -0.16
N ARG A 124 11.79 7.27 0.40
CA ARG A 124 12.99 6.86 -0.33
C ARG A 124 12.74 5.82 -1.41
N HIS A 125 11.80 4.90 -1.17
CA HIS A 125 11.69 3.68 -1.99
C HIS A 125 10.42 3.59 -2.83
N LEU A 126 9.36 4.32 -2.45
CA LEU A 126 8.07 4.20 -3.11
C LEU A 126 7.73 5.41 -3.97
N THR A 127 6.90 5.14 -4.96
CA THR A 127 6.30 6.14 -5.86
C THR A 127 4.81 5.82 -5.99
N LEU A 128 4.02 6.82 -6.40
CA LEU A 128 2.56 6.77 -6.37
C LEU A 128 1.94 7.21 -7.69
N THR A 129 0.89 6.50 -8.11
CA THR A 129 -0.10 6.98 -9.08
C THR A 129 -1.48 6.97 -8.44
N TRP A 130 -2.41 7.75 -9.01
CA TRP A 130 -3.80 7.78 -8.59
C TRP A 130 -4.72 8.07 -9.76
N ALA A 131 -5.99 7.72 -9.60
CA ALA A 131 -7.06 8.02 -10.55
C ALA A 131 -8.32 8.41 -9.76
N GLU A 132 -8.93 9.53 -10.12
CA GLU A 132 -10.21 9.93 -9.53
C GLU A 132 -11.34 9.10 -10.11
N HIS A 133 -12.25 8.63 -9.25
CA HIS A 133 -13.47 7.96 -9.67
C HIS A 133 -14.52 8.06 -8.57
N PRO A 134 -15.77 8.46 -8.87
CA PRO A 134 -16.80 8.63 -7.85
C PRO A 134 -17.14 7.32 -7.13
N ASP A 135 -17.18 6.20 -7.85
CA ASP A 135 -17.42 4.85 -7.30
C ASP A 135 -16.22 3.93 -7.53
N PRO A 136 -15.18 3.97 -6.68
CA PRO A 136 -13.94 3.24 -6.93
C PRO A 136 -14.00 1.75 -6.53
N VAL A 137 -15.06 1.30 -5.82
CA VAL A 137 -15.11 -0.06 -5.24
C VAL A 137 -15.15 -1.17 -6.30
N PRO A 138 -16.02 -1.10 -7.33
CA PRO A 138 -16.06 -2.14 -8.35
C PRO A 138 -14.77 -2.18 -9.17
N LEU A 139 -14.20 -1.01 -9.46
CA LEU A 139 -12.94 -0.89 -10.20
C LEU A 139 -11.75 -1.44 -9.42
N GLU A 140 -11.66 -1.17 -8.11
CA GLU A 140 -10.60 -1.71 -7.25
C GLU A 140 -10.62 -3.24 -7.27
N THR A 141 -11.80 -3.83 -7.09
CA THR A 141 -11.99 -5.29 -7.12
C THR A 141 -11.52 -5.89 -8.46
N ALA A 142 -11.96 -5.30 -9.57
CA ALA A 142 -11.58 -5.75 -10.91
C ALA A 142 -10.06 -5.63 -11.15
N LEU A 143 -9.46 -4.51 -10.73
CA LEU A 143 -8.03 -4.26 -10.93
C LEU A 143 -7.13 -5.11 -10.04
N ILE A 144 -7.52 -5.34 -8.78
CA ILE A 144 -6.78 -6.26 -7.91
C ILE A 144 -6.81 -7.67 -8.49
N SER A 145 -7.97 -8.13 -8.97
CA SER A 145 -8.12 -9.45 -9.60
C SER A 145 -7.29 -9.58 -10.89
N GLY A 146 -7.27 -8.54 -11.74
CA GLY A 146 -6.56 -8.57 -13.02
C GLY A 146 -5.06 -8.31 -12.93
N LEU A 147 -4.62 -7.44 -12.02
CA LEU A 147 -3.21 -7.04 -11.89
C LEU A 147 -2.44 -7.82 -10.82
N CYS A 148 -3.15 -8.54 -9.93
CA CYS A 148 -2.59 -9.32 -8.83
C CYS A 148 -1.46 -8.59 -8.06
N PRO A 149 -1.70 -7.38 -7.48
CA PRO A 149 -0.66 -6.68 -6.73
C PRO A 149 -0.17 -7.53 -5.55
N PRO A 150 1.13 -7.76 -5.40
CA PRO A 150 1.65 -8.79 -4.50
C PRO A 150 1.36 -8.52 -3.02
N LEU A 151 1.16 -7.27 -2.60
CA LEU A 151 0.89 -6.91 -1.20
C LEU A 151 -0.61 -6.85 -0.84
N ASN A 152 -1.49 -7.01 -1.83
CA ASN A 152 -2.94 -7.14 -1.63
C ASN A 152 -3.27 -8.61 -1.31
N LEU A 153 -3.56 -8.93 -0.04
CA LEU A 153 -3.97 -10.31 0.31
C LEU A 153 -5.32 -10.69 -0.30
N ASP A 154 -6.25 -9.76 -0.36
CA ASP A 154 -7.54 -9.98 -0.99
C ASP A 154 -7.32 -9.94 -2.51
N GLY A 155 -7.72 -11.00 -3.22
CA GLY A 155 -7.54 -11.12 -4.68
C GLY A 155 -6.16 -11.58 -5.16
N ALA A 156 -5.14 -11.70 -4.29
CA ALA A 156 -3.89 -12.36 -4.67
C ALA A 156 -4.07 -13.88 -4.83
N ALA A 157 -3.57 -14.42 -5.94
CA ALA A 157 -3.47 -15.86 -6.16
C ALA A 157 -2.71 -16.55 -5.02
N HIS A 158 -3.10 -17.78 -4.70
CA HIS A 158 -2.36 -18.59 -3.74
C HIS A 158 -0.93 -18.82 -4.23
N GLY A 159 0.03 -18.72 -3.31
CA GLY A 159 1.43 -18.98 -3.63
C GLY A 159 2.43 -18.27 -2.70
N PRO A 160 3.74 -18.43 -2.97
CA PRO A 160 4.80 -18.03 -2.05
C PRO A 160 4.87 -16.54 -1.72
N ALA A 161 4.34 -15.67 -2.60
CA ALA A 161 4.25 -14.24 -2.35
C ALA A 161 3.15 -13.93 -1.31
N ARG A 162 1.97 -14.55 -1.46
CA ARG A 162 0.86 -14.40 -0.52
C ARG A 162 1.25 -14.88 0.87
N ASP A 163 1.91 -16.04 0.96
CA ASP A 163 2.35 -16.62 2.23
C ASP A 163 3.31 -15.69 2.97
N ARG A 164 4.26 -15.08 2.25
CA ARG A 164 5.19 -14.08 2.83
C ARG A 164 4.48 -12.82 3.31
N VAL A 165 3.46 -12.34 2.59
CA VAL A 165 2.68 -11.19 3.07
C VAL A 165 1.89 -11.55 4.32
N GLN A 166 1.32 -12.76 4.38
CA GLN A 166 0.61 -13.23 5.55
C GLN A 166 1.54 -13.39 6.75
N GLU A 167 2.71 -14.00 6.56
CA GLU A 167 3.76 -14.12 7.57
C GLU A 167 4.20 -12.75 8.07
N ALA A 168 4.47 -11.80 7.18
CA ALA A 168 4.83 -10.44 7.55
C ALA A 168 3.75 -9.77 8.41
N ARG A 169 2.48 -9.92 8.06
CA ARG A 169 1.38 -9.40 8.89
C ARG A 169 1.34 -10.08 10.26
N ASN A 170 1.57 -11.39 10.32
CA ASN A 170 1.61 -12.13 11.58
C ASN A 170 2.77 -11.65 12.46
N THR A 171 3.97 -11.49 11.90
CA THR A 171 5.15 -10.92 12.60
C THR A 171 4.83 -9.54 13.14
N TYR A 172 4.22 -8.67 12.33
CA TYR A 172 3.81 -7.34 12.76
C TYR A 172 2.87 -7.40 13.98
N TYR A 173 1.81 -8.21 13.94
CA TYR A 173 0.86 -8.28 15.06
C TYR A 173 1.44 -8.97 16.29
N ALA A 174 2.24 -10.04 16.12
CA ALA A 174 2.87 -10.78 17.21
C ALA A 174 3.91 -9.94 17.95
N SER A 175 4.59 -9.01 17.26
CA SER A 175 5.62 -8.16 17.84
C SER A 175 5.14 -7.26 18.99
N ALA A 176 3.83 -7.01 19.10
CA ALA A 176 3.24 -6.20 20.16
C ALA A 176 3.09 -6.96 21.49
N GLY A 177 3.34 -8.27 21.49
CA GLY A 177 3.06 -9.13 22.63
C GLY A 177 1.56 -9.26 22.95
N PRO A 178 1.23 -9.85 24.11
CA PRO A 178 -0.16 -10.05 24.51
C PRO A 178 -0.88 -8.71 24.70
N ARG A 179 -2.17 -8.67 24.35
CA ARG A 179 -3.00 -7.48 24.53
C ARG A 179 -3.08 -7.15 26.03
N PRO A 180 -2.77 -5.90 26.45
CA PRO A 180 -2.96 -5.48 27.83
C PRO A 180 -4.42 -5.60 28.26
N PRO A 181 -4.69 -5.90 29.55
CA PRO A 181 -6.05 -5.87 30.07
C PRO A 181 -6.66 -4.49 29.86
N LYS A 182 -7.98 -4.44 29.60
CA LYS A 182 -8.71 -3.18 29.62
C LYS A 182 -8.69 -2.66 31.07
N ALA A 183 -8.24 -1.42 31.24
CA ALA A 183 -8.37 -0.69 32.50
C ALA A 183 -9.85 -0.50 32.87
#